data_AF-A0A2N2SHZ1-F1
#
_entry.id   AF-A0A2N2SHZ1-F1
#
_cell.length_a   1.000
_cell.length_b   1.000
_cell.length_c   1.000
_cell.angle_alpha   90.00
_cell.angle_beta   90.00
_cell.angle_gamma   90.00
#
_symmetry.space_group_name_H-M   'P 1'
#
loop_
_entity.id
_entity.type
_entity.pdbx_description
1 polymer ?
#
loop_
_entity_poly.entity_id
_entity_poly.type
_entity_poly.pdbx_seq_one_letter_code
_entity_poly.pdbx_strand_id
1 'polypeptide(L)'
;IFFSAIAIVASVVIVYLLRKHKAEKLFCFALALVLGGALGNLYDRLTLGYVVDFLLFHYQGWYWPAFNVADSAISCGVVLLLIDSFKKPRT
;
A
#
# COMPACT_ATOMS: atom_id res chain seq x y z
N ILE A 1 10.82 3.34 -13.89
CA ILE A 1 10.13 4.56 -14.40
C ILE A 1 8.61 4.42 -14.30
N PHE A 2 7.97 3.48 -15.01
CA PHE A 2 6.50 3.30 -14.97
C PHE A 2 5.92 3.14 -13.54
N PHE A 3 6.40 2.15 -12.78
CA PHE A 3 5.93 1.92 -11.40
C PHE A 3 6.20 3.09 -10.45
N SER A 4 7.32 3.79 -10.64
CA SER A 4 7.64 5.00 -9.88
C SER A 4 6.64 6.12 -10.15
N ALA A 5 6.23 6.32 -11.41
CA ALA A 5 5.23 7.30 -11.79
C ALA A 5 3.86 6.99 -11.17
N ILE A 6 3.45 5.71 -11.19
CA ILE A 6 2.21 5.27 -10.52
C ILE A 6 2.28 5.54 -9.02
N ALA A 7 3.39 5.19 -8.37
CA ALA A 7 3.55 5.42 -6.92
C ALA A 7 3.46 6.90 -6.56
N ILE A 8 4.03 7.80 -7.37
CA ILE A 8 3.93 9.25 -7.18
C ILE A 8 2.48 9.73 -7.33
N VAL A 9 1.81 9.35 -8.42
CA VAL A 9 0.40 9.75 -8.67
C VAL A 9 -0.51 9.21 -7.56
N ALA A 10 -0.36 7.93 -7.19
CA ALA A 10 -1.11 7.34 -6.09
C ALA A 10 -0.86 8.08 -4.78
N SER A 11 0.39 8.43 -4.47
CA SER A 11 0.73 9.18 -3.25
C SER A 11 0.03 10.55 -3.20
N VAL A 12 0.01 11.29 -4.30
CA VAL A 12 -0.69 12.59 -4.39
C VAL A 12 -2.20 12.41 -4.17
N VAL A 13 -2.81 11.42 -4.84
CA VAL A 13 -4.24 11.11 -4.68
C VAL A 13 -4.56 10.71 -3.24
N ILE A 14 -3.74 9.86 -2.62
CA ILE A 14 -3.95 9.42 -1.24
C ILE A 14 -3.86 10.60 -0.27
N VAL A 15 -2.87 11.48 -0.42
CA VAL A 15 -2.75 12.69 0.42
C VAL A 15 -3.98 13.60 0.27
N TYR A 16 -4.50 13.74 -0.95
CA TYR A 16 -5.76 14.46 -1.18
C TYR A 16 -6.94 13.80 -0.46
N LEU A 17 -7.10 12.47 -0.58
CA LEU A 17 -8.18 11.73 0.07
C LEU A 17 -8.10 11.79 1.60
N LEU A 18 -6.90 11.69 2.18
CA LEU A 18 -6.67 11.86 3.61
C LEU A 18 -7.13 13.23 4.11
N ARG A 19 -6.94 14.29 3.31
CA ARG A 19 -7.40 15.64 3.66
C ARG A 19 -8.91 15.80 3.54
N LYS A 20 -9.54 15.09 2.61
CA LYS A 20 -10.99 15.16 2.36
C LYS A 20 -11.79 14.35 3.39
N HIS A 21 -11.30 13.18 3.80
CA HIS A 21 -12.02 12.22 4.64
C HIS A 21 -11.50 12.17 6.10
N LYS A 22 -11.01 13.30 6.63
CA LYS A 22 -10.36 13.37 7.97
C LYS A 22 -11.18 12.80 9.14
N ALA A 23 -12.50 12.78 9.02
CA ALA A 23 -13.40 12.24 10.05
C ALA A 23 -13.43 10.69 10.08
N GLU A 24 -13.05 10.04 8.97
CA GLU A 24 -13.15 8.60 8.77
C GLU A 24 -11.84 7.94 9.19
N LYS A 25 -11.69 7.68 10.50
CA LYS A 25 -10.43 7.19 11.08
C LYS A 25 -9.93 5.89 10.45
N LEU A 26 -10.81 4.91 10.22
CA LEU A 26 -10.43 3.62 9.64
C LEU A 26 -9.97 3.77 8.19
N PHE A 27 -10.72 4.53 7.39
CA PHE A 27 -10.35 4.88 6.02
C PHE A 27 -8.99 5.59 5.96
N CYS A 28 -8.77 6.58 6.83
CA CYS A 28 -7.51 7.32 6.87
C CYS A 28 -6.33 6.44 7.30
N PHE A 29 -6.53 5.56 8.29
CA PHE A 29 -5.51 4.60 8.71
C PHE A 29 -5.14 3.63 7.57
N ALA A 30 -6.15 3.12 6.87
CA ALA A 30 -5.96 2.25 5.71
C ALA A 30 -5.20 2.94 4.57
N LEU A 31 -5.57 4.19 4.25
CA LEU A 31 -4.86 5.02 3.29
C LEU A 31 -3.41 5.33 3.70
N ALA A 32 -3.17 5.57 5.00
CA ALA A 32 -1.81 5.82 5.51
C ALA A 32 -0.91 4.59 5.35
N LEU A 33 -1.44 3.37 5.53
CA LEU A 33 -0.70 2.13 5.26
C LEU A 33 -0.33 2.00 3.77
N VAL A 34 -1.29 2.22 2.87
CA VAL A 34 -1.03 2.17 1.42
C VAL A 34 -0.01 3.24 1.02
N LEU A 35 -0.13 4.46 1.55
CA LEU A 35 0.82 5.55 1.29
C LEU A 35 2.23 5.20 1.78
N GLY A 36 2.35 4.70 3.02
CA GLY A 36 3.63 4.30 3.60
C GLY A 36 4.33 3.23 2.77
N GLY A 37 3.60 2.19 2.37
CA GLY A 37 4.15 1.15 1.50
C GLY A 37 4.53 1.69 0.11
N ALA A 38 3.66 2.48 -0.52
CA ALA A 38 3.96 3.08 -1.83
C ALA A 38 5.22 3.96 -1.80
N LEU A 39 5.41 4.75 -0.73
CA LEU A 39 6.59 5.59 -0.54
C LEU A 39 7.85 4.77 -0.26
N GLY A 40 7.79 3.70 0.56
CA GLY A 40 8.94 2.82 0.80
C GLY A 40 9.42 2.14 -0.48
N ASN A 41 8.50 1.55 -1.22
CA ASN A 41 8.76 0.94 -2.52
C ASN A 41 9.23 1.95 -3.59
N LEU A 42 8.82 3.22 -3.50
CA LEU A 42 9.33 4.29 -4.36
C LEU A 42 10.76 4.69 -3.97
N TYR A 43 11.06 4.79 -2.67
CA TYR A 43 12.38 5.12 -2.16
C TYR A 43 13.43 4.12 -2.63
N ASP A 44 13.15 2.82 -2.53
CA ASP A 44 14.04 1.76 -3.02
C ASP A 44 14.31 1.93 -4.53
N ARG A 45 13.26 2.17 -5.32
CA ARG A 45 13.41 2.37 -6.77
C ARG A 45 14.24 3.60 -7.13
N LEU A 46 14.14 4.68 -6.34
CA LEU A 46 14.90 5.91 -6.59
C LEU A 46 16.37 5.79 -6.16
N THR A 47 16.66 5.00 -5.13
CA THR A 47 18.00 4.88 -4.54
C THR A 47 18.79 3.70 -5.10
N LEU A 48 18.13 2.55 -5.28
CA LEU A 48 18.74 1.28 -5.69
C LEU A 48 18.43 0.93 -7.15
N GLY A 49 17.40 1.54 -7.75
CA GLY A 49 16.92 1.21 -9.10
C GLY A 49 15.97 0.01 -9.16
N TYR A 50 15.79 -0.72 -8.06
CA TYR A 50 14.88 -1.86 -7.91
C TYR A 50 14.30 -1.88 -6.48
N VAL A 51 13.37 -2.80 -6.21
CA VAL A 51 12.78 -3.01 -4.88
C VAL A 51 13.43 -4.22 -4.22
N VAL A 52 13.75 -4.11 -2.93
CA VAL A 52 14.37 -5.21 -2.19
C VAL A 52 13.28 -6.07 -1.54
N ASP A 53 13.09 -7.26 -2.09
CA ASP A 53 12.20 -8.27 -1.52
C ASP A 53 13.00 -9.26 -0.67
N PHE A 54 12.63 -9.40 0.61
CA PHE A 54 13.40 -10.18 1.58
C PHE A 54 12.56 -11.23 2.33
N LEU A 55 11.23 -11.20 2.20
CA LEU A 55 10.34 -12.21 2.76
C LEU A 55 10.02 -13.24 1.67
N LEU A 56 10.53 -14.46 1.82
CA LEU A 56 10.23 -15.58 0.94
C LEU A 56 9.62 -16.72 1.78
N PHE A 57 8.33 -16.98 1.60
CA PHE A 57 7.63 -18.07 2.26
C PHE A 57 7.44 -19.25 1.32
N HIS A 58 7.57 -20.46 1.84
CA HIS A 58 7.39 -21.67 1.06
C HIS A 58 6.79 -22.80 1.89
N TYR A 59 6.09 -23.72 1.23
CA TYR A 59 5.52 -24.90 1.86
C TYR A 59 5.45 -26.06 0.86
N GLN A 60 6.00 -27.23 1.22
CA GLN A 60 5.93 -28.47 0.40
C GLN A 60 6.33 -28.27 -1.08
N GLY A 61 7.39 -27.51 -1.34
CA GLY A 61 7.88 -27.22 -2.70
C GLY A 61 7.15 -26.06 -3.42
N TRP A 62 6.09 -25.51 -2.83
CA TRP A 62 5.44 -24.30 -3.33
C TRP A 62 6.10 -23.06 -2.75
N TYR A 63 6.40 -22.09 -3.60
CA TYR A 63 7.00 -20.81 -3.21
C TYR A 63 5.99 -19.70 -3.42
N TRP A 64 5.68 -18.97 -2.35
CA TRP A 64 4.99 -17.70 -2.47
C TRP A 64 5.97 -16.68 -3.06
N PRO A 65 5.53 -15.78 -3.97
CA PRO A 65 6.38 -14.72 -4.50
C PRO A 65 7.04 -13.93 -3.37
N ALA A 66 8.34 -13.62 -3.52
CA ALA A 66 9.02 -12.81 -2.53
C ALA A 66 8.36 -11.42 -2.42
N PHE A 67 8.31 -10.88 -1.21
CA PHE A 67 7.73 -9.56 -0.94
C PHE A 67 8.45 -8.88 0.22
N ASN A 68 8.03 -7.67 0.55
CA ASN A 68 8.62 -6.89 1.63
C ASN A 68 7.56 -6.28 2.58
N VAL A 69 8.02 -5.51 3.55
CA VAL A 69 7.14 -4.84 4.52
C VAL A 69 6.26 -3.78 3.86
N ALA A 70 6.73 -3.10 2.82
CA ALA A 70 5.93 -2.14 2.06
C ALA A 70 4.76 -2.83 1.34
N ASP A 71 4.98 -4.00 0.74
CA ASP A 71 3.91 -4.78 0.10
C ASP A 71 2.89 -5.30 1.12
N SER A 72 3.37 -5.66 2.32
CA SER A 72 2.51 -6.05 3.44
C SER A 72 1.63 -4.88 3.89
N ALA A 73 2.19 -3.69 4.01
CA ALA A 73 1.46 -2.48 4.37
C ALA A 73 0.39 -2.12 3.32
N ILE A 74 0.75 -2.21 2.02
CA ILE A 74 -0.21 -1.99 0.93
C ILE A 74 -1.35 -3.02 1.01
N SER A 75 -1.02 -4.31 1.14
CA SER A 75 -2.01 -5.39 1.18
C SER A 75 -2.96 -5.24 2.37
N CYS A 76 -2.43 -5.00 3.57
CA CYS A 76 -3.22 -4.75 4.77
C CYS A 76 -4.09 -3.49 4.64
N GLY A 77 -3.53 -2.40 4.08
CA GLY A 77 -4.26 -1.17 3.82
C GLY A 77 -5.45 -1.39 2.87
N VAL A 78 -5.25 -2.13 1.78
CA VAL A 78 -6.33 -2.48 0.84
C VAL A 78 -7.41 -3.34 1.52
N VAL A 79 -7.03 -4.35 2.31
CA VAL A 79 -7.98 -5.16 3.08
C VAL A 79 -8.80 -4.28 4.03
N LEU A 80 -8.18 -3.32 4.72
CA LEU A 80 -8.89 -2.40 5.60
C LEU A 80 -9.82 -1.44 4.84
N LEU A 81 -9.44 -0.98 3.65
CA LEU A 81 -10.32 -0.18 2.78
C LEU A 81 -11.55 -0.98 2.33
N LEU A 82 -11.37 -2.26 2.00
CA LEU A 82 -12.49 -3.15 1.68
C LEU A 82 -13.43 -3.32 2.88
N ILE A 83 -12.87 -3.58 4.06
CA ILE A 83 -13.65 -3.69 5.31
C ILE A 83 -14.41 -2.39 5.61
N ASP A 84 -13.77 -1.23 5.48
CA ASP A 84 -14.41 0.08 5.66
C ASP A 84 -15.57 0.29 4.68
N SER A 85 -15.40 -0.14 3.43
CA SER A 85 -16.42 -0.02 2.38
C SER A 85 -17.67 -0.86 2.67
N PHE A 86 -17.54 -2.02 3.33
CA PHE A 86 -18.71 -2.81 3.76
C PHE A 86 -19.39 -2.26 5.01
N LYS A 87 -18.69 -1.47 5.84
CA LYS A 87 -19.25 -0.87 7.07
C LYS A 87 -20.05 0.40 6.80
N LYS A 88 -19.71 1.15 5.76
CA LYS A 88 -20.51 2.31 5.35
C LYS A 88 -21.79 1.84 4.65
N PRO A 89 -22.99 2.11 5.19
CA PRO A 89 -24.20 1.90 4.42
C PRO A 89 -24.12 2.76 3.16
N ARG A 90 -24.38 2.15 1.99
CA ARG A 90 -24.61 2.90 0.75
C ARG A 90 -25.86 3.75 0.96
N THR A 91 -25.68 5.01 1.35
CA THR A 91 -26.71 6.04 1.24
C THR A 91 -26.63 6.69 -0.13
#